data_AF-A0A8H7GUS6-F1
#
_entry.id   AF-A0A8H7GUS6-F1
#
_cell.length_a   1.000
_cell.length_b   1.000
_cell.length_c   1.000
_cell.angle_alpha   90.00
_cell.angle_beta   90.00
_cell.angle_gamma   90.00
#
_symmetry.space_group_name_H-M   'P 1'
#
loop_
_entity.id
_entity.type
_entity.pdbx_description
1 polymer ?
#
loop_
_entity_poly.entity_id
_entity_poly.type
_entity_poly.pdbx_seq_one_letter_code
_entity_poly.pdbx_strand_id
1 'polypeptide(L)'
;MLAALLGLADLAINLTLISVAASLPEKISVDELLGLAAESLALRVTEEPLFADLAGKIEAYRLRRYVPALFAQNFQILRDYVHLKTKEHHPLVSQKANKFVQKYAEQLDAMVVPERDYSVSYFGMRTLANSYLLKRNNKIAETPQFMFYVLLWGSMAMSTKHFVHSSPTLFNAGTENNYLSLCFLVAMGDDSIDGIYKTLHKAALILKGSGGIGIHMHNIRSSGSLIKSSNGSSNGLVPMLRVFNNTARYVDQGGNKRPGQSLCTWSHGTATSRMY
;
A
#
# COMPACT_ATOMS: atom_id res chain seq x y z
N MET A 1 -18.28 -39.05 -1.33
CA MET A 1 -17.24 -39.08 -2.40
C MET A 1 -15.93 -38.44 -1.97
N LEU A 2 -15.91 -37.34 -1.20
CA LEU A 2 -14.68 -36.73 -0.65
C LEU A 2 -14.05 -37.48 0.55
N ALA A 3 -14.83 -38.21 1.34
CA ALA A 3 -14.32 -38.97 2.51
C ALA A 3 -13.46 -40.20 2.13
N ALA A 4 -13.69 -40.79 0.94
CA ALA A 4 -12.98 -41.98 0.50
C ALA A 4 -11.54 -41.72 -0.02
N LEU A 5 -11.15 -40.44 -0.19
CA LEU A 5 -9.89 -40.04 -0.83
C LEU A 5 -8.77 -39.72 0.18
N LEU A 6 -9.06 -39.63 1.49
CA LEU A 6 -8.12 -39.05 2.47
C LEU A 6 -7.78 -39.92 3.69
N GLY A 7 -8.32 -41.13 3.82
CA GLY A 7 -7.92 -42.08 4.87
C GLY A 7 -8.06 -41.58 6.32
N LEU A 8 -8.83 -40.52 6.55
CA LEU A 8 -9.11 -39.93 7.86
C LEU A 8 -10.51 -40.35 8.32
N ALA A 9 -10.63 -40.75 9.59
CA ALA A 9 -11.88 -41.26 10.15
C ALA A 9 -13.07 -40.30 9.93
N ASP A 10 -14.17 -40.84 9.39
CA ASP A 10 -15.41 -40.17 8.96
C ASP A 10 -16.02 -39.18 9.98
N LEU A 11 -15.66 -39.28 11.26
CA LEU A 11 -16.24 -38.49 12.34
C LEU A 11 -15.79 -37.01 12.33
N ALA A 12 -14.52 -36.75 12.01
CA ALA A 12 -13.94 -35.39 12.07
C ALA A 12 -14.39 -34.49 10.90
N ILE A 13 -14.61 -35.09 9.73
CA ILE A 13 -15.12 -34.41 8.53
C ILE A 13 -16.61 -34.09 8.70
N ASN A 14 -17.38 -34.99 9.32
CA ASN A 14 -18.80 -34.75 9.58
C ASN A 14 -19.04 -33.67 10.64
N LEU A 15 -18.27 -33.63 11.72
CA LEU A 15 -18.39 -32.57 12.75
C LEU A 15 -18.06 -31.18 12.20
N THR A 16 -17.07 -31.08 11.32
CA THR A 16 -16.70 -29.81 10.66
C THR A 16 -17.74 -29.37 9.62
N LEU A 17 -18.35 -30.30 8.89
CA LEU A 17 -19.46 -29.97 7.98
C LEU A 17 -20.72 -29.56 8.72
N ILE A 18 -21.03 -30.18 9.86
CA ILE A 18 -22.19 -29.83 10.69
C ILE A 18 -22.03 -28.46 11.34
N SER A 19 -20.84 -28.12 11.86
CA SER A 19 -20.59 -26.80 12.46
C SER A 19 -20.61 -25.68 11.41
N VAL A 20 -20.08 -25.94 10.21
CA VAL A 20 -20.14 -25.01 9.07
C VAL A 20 -21.58 -24.87 8.57
N ALA A 21 -22.35 -25.96 8.45
CA ALA A 21 -23.75 -25.93 8.06
C ALA A 21 -24.63 -25.19 9.07
N ALA A 22 -24.39 -25.36 10.36
CA ALA A 22 -25.15 -24.68 11.43
C ALA A 22 -24.83 -23.18 11.57
N SER A 23 -23.69 -22.73 11.05
CA SER A 23 -23.26 -21.32 11.11
C SER A 23 -23.64 -20.51 9.86
N LEU A 24 -24.23 -21.16 8.85
CA LEU A 24 -24.59 -20.52 7.58
C LEU A 24 -26.01 -19.91 7.65
N PRO A 25 -26.19 -18.63 7.28
CA PRO A 25 -27.52 -18.04 7.16
C PRO A 25 -28.35 -18.71 6.04
N GLU A 26 -29.68 -18.70 6.15
CA GLU A 26 -30.61 -19.35 5.20
C GLU A 26 -30.42 -18.89 3.73
N LYS A 27 -29.86 -17.70 3.53
CA LYS A 27 -29.44 -17.18 2.22
C LYS A 27 -28.06 -16.55 2.36
N ILE A 28 -27.09 -17.11 1.65
CA ILE A 28 -25.74 -16.55 1.55
C ILE A 28 -25.50 -16.06 0.13
N SER A 29 -24.85 -14.91 -0.02
CA SER A 29 -24.42 -14.47 -1.34
C SER A 29 -23.27 -15.37 -1.83
N VAL A 30 -23.15 -15.55 -3.15
CA VAL A 30 -22.04 -16.33 -3.73
C VAL A 30 -20.69 -15.73 -3.35
N ASP A 31 -20.63 -14.43 -3.10
CA ASP A 31 -19.42 -13.70 -2.74
C ASP A 31 -18.95 -14.00 -1.30
N GLU A 32 -19.87 -13.99 -0.35
CA GLU A 32 -19.62 -14.38 1.04
C GLU A 32 -19.22 -15.85 1.14
N LEU A 33 -19.88 -16.72 0.37
CA LEU A 33 -19.55 -18.14 0.31
C LEU A 33 -18.10 -18.36 -0.17
N LEU A 34 -17.69 -17.68 -1.24
CA LEU A 34 -16.32 -17.76 -1.75
C LEU A 34 -15.30 -17.22 -0.74
N GLY A 35 -15.64 -16.16 0.00
CA GLY A 35 -14.81 -15.61 1.06
C GLY A 35 -14.58 -16.59 2.22
N LEU A 36 -15.67 -17.16 2.74
CA LEU A 36 -15.60 -18.15 3.82
C LEU A 36 -14.84 -19.41 3.40
N ALA A 37 -15.05 -19.86 2.15
CA ALA A 37 -14.32 -21.00 1.59
C ALA A 37 -12.81 -20.73 1.54
N ALA A 38 -12.39 -19.56 1.04
CA ALA A 38 -10.98 -19.19 0.98
C ALA A 38 -10.35 -19.06 2.38
N GLU A 39 -11.08 -18.48 3.34
CA GLU A 39 -10.62 -18.36 4.74
C GLU A 39 -10.48 -19.72 5.42
N SER A 40 -11.45 -20.64 5.22
CA SER A 40 -11.39 -21.99 5.76
C SER A 40 -10.19 -22.78 5.23
N LEU A 41 -9.89 -22.65 3.94
CA LEU A 41 -8.71 -23.26 3.33
C LEU A 41 -7.42 -22.62 3.83
N ALA A 42 -7.39 -21.30 4.01
CA ALA A 42 -6.22 -20.59 4.54
C ALA A 42 -5.86 -21.02 5.97
N LEU A 43 -6.84 -21.41 6.79
CA LEU A 43 -6.61 -21.96 8.13
C LEU A 43 -5.92 -23.32 8.12
N ARG A 44 -6.07 -24.10 7.03
CA ARG A 44 -5.47 -25.44 6.86
C ARG A 44 -4.07 -25.42 6.27
N VAL A 45 -3.49 -24.24 6.06
CA VAL A 45 -2.12 -24.10 5.54
C VAL A 45 -1.07 -24.78 6.44
N THR A 46 -1.37 -24.91 7.73
CA THR A 46 -0.51 -25.64 8.69
C THR A 46 -0.50 -27.15 8.45
N GLU A 47 -1.54 -27.71 7.82
CA GLU A 47 -1.63 -29.11 7.45
C GLU A 47 -0.91 -29.37 6.12
N GLU A 48 -1.26 -28.58 5.10
CA GLU A 48 -0.65 -28.68 3.77
C GLU A 48 -0.48 -27.29 3.14
N PRO A 49 0.73 -26.91 2.71
CA PRO A 49 0.99 -25.59 2.17
C PRO A 49 0.23 -25.29 0.86
N LEU A 50 -0.14 -26.32 0.10
CA LEU A 50 -0.91 -26.18 -1.15
C LEU A 50 -2.31 -25.57 -0.94
N PHE A 51 -2.86 -25.65 0.28
CA PHE A 51 -4.11 -24.97 0.60
C PHE A 51 -3.99 -23.45 0.52
N ALA A 52 -2.80 -22.87 0.70
CA ALA A 52 -2.57 -21.44 0.54
C ALA A 52 -2.76 -21.00 -0.92
N ASP A 53 -2.33 -21.84 -1.87
CA ASP A 53 -2.46 -21.58 -3.30
C ASP A 53 -3.91 -21.81 -3.76
N LEU A 54 -4.56 -22.86 -3.25
CA LEU A 54 -5.98 -23.10 -3.54
C LEU A 54 -6.88 -21.97 -3.04
N ALA A 55 -6.66 -21.52 -1.79
CA ALA A 55 -7.36 -20.36 -1.23
C ALA A 55 -7.07 -19.09 -2.04
N GLY A 56 -5.83 -18.89 -2.51
CA GLY A 56 -5.46 -17.80 -3.41
C GLY A 56 -6.22 -17.81 -4.73
N LYS A 57 -6.40 -19.00 -5.33
CA LYS A 57 -7.19 -19.16 -6.56
C LYS A 57 -8.65 -18.78 -6.38
N ILE A 58 -9.27 -19.17 -5.27
CA ILE A 58 -10.66 -18.81 -4.93
C ILE A 58 -10.79 -17.29 -4.77
N GLU A 59 -9.84 -16.66 -4.08
CA GLU A 59 -9.83 -15.20 -3.92
C GLU A 59 -9.62 -14.46 -5.25
N ALA A 60 -8.69 -14.92 -6.09
CA ALA A 60 -8.48 -14.35 -7.41
C ALA A 60 -9.75 -14.45 -8.29
N TYR A 61 -10.43 -15.60 -8.24
CA TYR A 61 -11.72 -15.78 -8.91
C TYR A 61 -12.79 -14.82 -8.36
N ARG A 62 -12.87 -14.67 -7.03
CA ARG A 62 -13.79 -13.72 -6.38
C ARG A 62 -13.54 -12.28 -6.84
N LEU A 63 -12.28 -11.83 -6.84
CA LEU A 63 -11.90 -10.48 -7.28
C LEU A 63 -12.27 -10.21 -8.73
N ARG A 64 -12.04 -11.19 -9.61
CA ARG A 64 -12.37 -11.06 -11.04
C ARG A 64 -13.86 -10.84 -11.29
N ARG A 65 -14.74 -11.35 -10.42
CA ARG A 65 -16.19 -11.11 -10.52
C ARG A 65 -16.57 -9.65 -10.24
N TYR A 66 -15.77 -8.91 -9.48
CA TYR A 66 -15.98 -7.48 -9.28
C TYR A 66 -15.51 -6.64 -10.46
N VAL A 67 -14.58 -7.16 -11.27
CA VAL A 67 -13.93 -6.45 -12.38
C VAL A 67 -14.10 -7.25 -13.69
N PRO A 68 -15.30 -7.24 -14.30
CA PRO A 68 -15.57 -8.00 -15.52
C PRO A 68 -15.00 -7.34 -16.80
N ALA A 69 -14.56 -6.09 -16.73
CA ALA A 69 -14.08 -5.32 -17.88
C ALA A 69 -12.64 -5.71 -18.30
N LEU A 70 -12.30 -5.45 -19.57
CA LEU A 70 -10.92 -5.53 -20.06
C LEU A 70 -10.05 -4.42 -19.43
N PHE A 71 -8.72 -4.54 -19.54
CA PHE A 71 -7.79 -3.61 -18.89
C PHE A 71 -8.01 -2.16 -19.35
N ALA A 72 -8.05 -1.91 -20.66
CA ALA A 72 -8.23 -0.56 -21.20
C ALA A 72 -9.60 0.04 -20.83
N GLN A 73 -10.65 -0.77 -20.86
CA GLN A 73 -12.01 -0.35 -20.46
C GLN A 73 -12.09 -0.04 -18.97
N ASN A 74 -11.50 -0.88 -18.13
CA ASN A 74 -11.44 -0.64 -16.69
C ASN A 74 -10.65 0.64 -16.37
N PHE A 75 -9.57 0.90 -17.08
CA PHE A 75 -8.78 2.13 -16.92
C PHE A 75 -9.61 3.38 -17.25
N GLN A 76 -10.48 3.32 -18.26
CA GLN A 76 -11.42 4.40 -18.56
C GLN A 76 -12.47 4.57 -17.45
N ILE A 77 -13.04 3.47 -16.93
CA ILE A 77 -14.00 3.52 -15.82
C ILE A 77 -13.39 4.16 -14.57
N LEU A 78 -12.12 3.86 -14.27
CA LEU A 78 -11.38 4.48 -13.16
C LEU A 78 -11.10 5.97 -13.42
N ARG A 79 -10.95 6.37 -14.67
CA ARG A 79 -10.74 7.77 -15.07
C ARG A 79 -12.01 8.60 -14.95
N ASP A 80 -13.15 8.02 -15.31
CA ASP A 80 -14.45 8.70 -15.32
C ASP A 80 -15.18 8.55 -13.97
N TYR A 81 -14.45 8.17 -12.92
CA TYR A 81 -15.01 7.96 -11.60
C TYR A 81 -15.58 9.25 -10.99
N VAL A 82 -16.86 9.19 -10.64
CA VAL A 82 -17.57 10.22 -9.89
C VAL A 82 -17.81 9.69 -8.48
N HIS A 83 -17.36 10.46 -7.48
CA HIS A 83 -17.44 10.04 -6.09
C HIS A 83 -18.88 10.16 -5.57
N LEU A 84 -19.44 9.10 -4.97
CA LEU A 84 -20.86 9.02 -4.61
C LEU A 84 -21.33 10.13 -3.66
N LYS A 85 -20.50 10.53 -2.69
CA LYS A 85 -20.92 11.50 -1.66
C LYS A 85 -20.79 12.95 -2.13
N THR A 86 -19.71 13.27 -2.82
CA THR A 86 -19.43 14.64 -3.29
C THR A 86 -20.09 14.92 -4.63
N LYS A 87 -20.44 13.87 -5.40
CA LYS A 87 -20.92 13.93 -6.79
C LYS A 87 -19.96 14.65 -7.74
N GLU A 88 -18.73 14.86 -7.29
CA GLU A 88 -17.68 15.47 -8.06
C GLU A 88 -16.89 14.39 -8.81
N HIS A 89 -16.40 14.78 -9.98
CA HIS A 89 -15.53 13.96 -10.78
C HIS A 89 -14.15 13.86 -10.10
N HIS A 90 -13.84 12.67 -9.58
CA HIS A 90 -12.63 12.40 -8.80
C HIS A 90 -11.86 11.25 -9.47
N PRO A 91 -11.10 11.52 -10.54
CA PRO A 91 -10.42 10.47 -11.30
C PRO A 91 -9.41 9.75 -10.41
N LEU A 92 -9.38 8.41 -10.49
CA LEU A 92 -8.38 7.60 -9.76
C LEU A 92 -7.07 7.46 -10.56
N VAL A 93 -7.16 7.61 -11.88
CA VAL A 93 -6.04 7.52 -12.82
C VAL A 93 -5.82 8.84 -13.55
N SER A 94 -4.58 9.13 -13.91
CA SER A 94 -4.21 10.35 -14.62
C SER A 94 -4.73 10.36 -16.07
N GLN A 95 -5.06 11.54 -16.56
CA GLN A 95 -5.48 11.71 -17.96
C GLN A 95 -4.37 11.32 -18.94
N LYS A 96 -3.10 11.58 -18.60
CA LYS A 96 -1.96 11.24 -19.45
C LYS A 96 -1.81 9.72 -19.58
N ALA A 97 -1.91 8.98 -18.47
CA ALA A 97 -1.88 7.53 -18.49
C ALA A 97 -3.06 6.96 -19.27
N ASN A 98 -4.28 7.49 -19.07
CA ASN A 98 -5.45 7.00 -19.78
C ASN A 98 -5.32 7.19 -21.29
N LYS A 99 -4.90 8.37 -21.76
CA LYS A 99 -4.66 8.61 -23.19
C LYS A 99 -3.67 7.62 -23.80
N PHE A 100 -2.61 7.27 -23.04
CA PHE A 100 -1.65 6.26 -23.48
C PHE A 100 -2.28 4.86 -23.56
N VAL A 101 -2.99 4.43 -22.51
CA VAL A 101 -3.65 3.12 -22.48
C VAL A 101 -4.67 3.01 -23.62
N GLN A 102 -5.49 4.03 -23.85
CA GLN A 102 -6.47 4.04 -24.94
C GLN A 102 -5.81 3.97 -26.32
N LYS A 103 -4.65 4.62 -26.51
CA LYS A 103 -3.92 4.56 -27.78
C LYS A 103 -3.44 3.15 -28.13
N TYR A 104 -3.10 2.34 -27.13
CA TYR A 104 -2.56 0.99 -27.29
C TYR A 104 -3.50 -0.08 -26.71
N ALA A 105 -4.79 0.20 -26.62
CA ALA A 105 -5.77 -0.62 -25.91
C ALA A 105 -5.74 -2.09 -26.35
N GLU A 106 -5.84 -2.34 -27.66
CA GLU A 106 -5.84 -3.70 -28.23
C GLU A 106 -4.56 -4.47 -27.89
N GLN A 107 -3.41 -3.81 -27.97
CA GLN A 107 -2.12 -4.44 -27.68
C GLN A 107 -1.99 -4.76 -26.19
N LEU A 108 -2.39 -3.83 -25.32
CA LEU A 108 -2.30 -3.99 -23.87
C LEU A 108 -3.28 -5.05 -23.36
N ASP A 109 -4.53 -5.04 -23.84
CA ASP A 109 -5.54 -6.04 -23.51
C ASP A 109 -5.10 -7.45 -23.96
N ALA A 110 -4.47 -7.56 -25.14
CA ALA A 110 -3.93 -8.83 -25.63
C ALA A 110 -2.71 -9.33 -24.84
N MET A 111 -1.92 -8.43 -24.25
CA MET A 111 -0.76 -8.80 -23.43
C MET A 111 -1.14 -9.26 -22.02
N VAL A 112 -2.29 -8.84 -21.49
CA VAL A 112 -2.75 -9.22 -20.15
C VAL A 112 -3.14 -10.69 -20.16
N VAL A 113 -2.57 -11.47 -19.24
CA VAL A 113 -2.88 -12.90 -19.05
C VAL A 113 -3.57 -13.08 -17.69
N PRO A 114 -4.92 -13.08 -17.64
CA PRO A 114 -5.67 -13.14 -16.38
C PRO A 114 -5.39 -14.38 -15.54
N GLU A 115 -4.99 -15.48 -16.18
CA GLU A 115 -4.72 -16.77 -15.52
C GLU A 115 -3.54 -16.67 -14.55
N ARG A 116 -2.67 -15.66 -14.71
CA ARG A 116 -1.54 -15.43 -13.81
C ARG A 116 -1.96 -14.92 -12.44
N ASP A 117 -3.16 -14.36 -12.29
CA ASP A 117 -3.69 -13.97 -10.98
C ASP A 117 -3.88 -15.19 -10.06
N TYR A 118 -4.16 -16.37 -10.63
CA TYR A 118 -4.27 -17.64 -9.90
C TYR A 118 -2.95 -18.17 -9.35
N SER A 119 -1.83 -17.55 -9.72
CA SER A 119 -0.50 -17.91 -9.23
C SER A 119 -0.11 -17.20 -7.94
N VAL A 120 -0.95 -16.29 -7.44
CA VAL A 120 -0.73 -15.54 -6.20
C VAL A 120 -1.37 -16.30 -5.04
N SER A 121 -0.61 -16.51 -3.97
CA SER A 121 -1.10 -17.20 -2.77
C SER A 121 -2.18 -16.38 -2.05
N TYR A 122 -2.95 -17.02 -1.18
CA TYR A 122 -4.03 -16.38 -0.41
C TYR A 122 -3.59 -15.11 0.33
N PHE A 123 -2.49 -15.20 1.09
CA PHE A 123 -1.98 -14.06 1.85
C PHE A 123 -1.54 -12.93 0.93
N GLY A 124 -0.84 -13.24 -0.17
CA GLY A 124 -0.47 -12.26 -1.18
C GLY A 124 -1.69 -11.55 -1.76
N MET A 125 -2.74 -12.31 -2.09
CA MET A 125 -3.97 -11.75 -2.65
C MET A 125 -4.71 -10.85 -1.66
N ARG A 126 -4.81 -11.26 -0.39
CA ARG A 126 -5.41 -10.42 0.67
C ARG A 126 -4.60 -9.15 0.92
N THR A 127 -3.27 -9.23 0.89
CA THR A 127 -2.40 -8.05 0.98
C THR A 127 -2.66 -7.07 -0.17
N LEU A 128 -2.72 -7.58 -1.41
CA LEU A 128 -3.03 -6.78 -2.59
C LEU A 128 -4.42 -6.14 -2.51
N ALA A 129 -5.45 -6.93 -2.19
CA ALA A 129 -6.84 -6.49 -2.07
C ALA A 129 -7.05 -5.44 -0.98
N ASN A 130 -6.34 -5.55 0.15
CA ASN A 130 -6.49 -4.62 1.26
C ASN A 130 -5.82 -3.28 0.99
N SER A 131 -4.60 -3.32 0.45
CA SER A 131 -3.71 -2.14 0.45
C SER A 131 -3.35 -1.61 -0.94
N TYR A 132 -3.27 -2.45 -1.98
CA TYR A 132 -2.68 -2.10 -3.28
C TYR A 132 -3.72 -1.83 -4.37
N LEU A 133 -4.70 -2.71 -4.53
CA LEU A 133 -5.67 -2.60 -5.62
C LEU A 133 -6.55 -1.36 -5.43
N LEU A 134 -6.77 -0.62 -6.53
CA LEU A 134 -7.63 0.55 -6.51
C LEU A 134 -9.07 0.18 -6.10
N LYS A 135 -9.67 1.02 -5.26
CA LYS A 135 -11.02 0.83 -4.74
C LYS A 135 -11.94 1.94 -5.24
N ARG A 136 -13.11 1.55 -5.72
CA ARG A 136 -14.21 2.42 -6.12
C ARG A 136 -15.36 2.20 -5.14
N ASN A 137 -15.80 3.25 -4.44
CA ASN A 137 -16.87 3.15 -3.44
C ASN A 137 -16.64 2.03 -2.40
N ASN A 138 -15.40 1.92 -1.89
CA ASN A 138 -14.95 0.86 -0.98
C ASN A 138 -14.98 -0.57 -1.54
N LYS A 139 -15.33 -0.78 -2.82
CA LYS A 139 -15.22 -2.06 -3.51
C LYS A 139 -13.98 -2.08 -4.39
N ILE A 140 -13.36 -3.25 -4.51
CA ILE A 140 -12.16 -3.41 -5.35
C ILE A 140 -12.57 -3.23 -6.82
N ALA A 141 -11.78 -2.44 -7.55
CA ALA A 141 -12.04 -2.04 -8.93
C ALA A 141 -10.88 -2.38 -9.87
N GLU A 142 -9.94 -3.21 -9.42
CA GLU A 142 -8.74 -3.58 -10.15
C GLU A 142 -8.33 -5.02 -9.81
N THR A 143 -7.64 -5.69 -10.73
CA THR A 143 -7.02 -7.01 -10.52
C THR A 143 -5.50 -6.88 -10.40
N PRO A 144 -4.78 -7.87 -9.82
CA PRO A 144 -3.32 -7.82 -9.75
C PRO A 144 -2.64 -7.65 -11.11
N GLN A 145 -3.13 -8.32 -12.16
CA GLN A 145 -2.63 -8.08 -13.52
C GLN A 145 -2.78 -6.61 -13.92
N PHE A 146 -3.94 -5.99 -13.71
CA PHE A 146 -4.15 -4.61 -14.12
C PHE A 146 -3.13 -3.68 -13.45
N MET A 147 -2.92 -3.85 -12.13
CA MET A 147 -1.92 -3.10 -11.36
C MET A 147 -0.51 -3.24 -11.96
N PHE A 148 -0.10 -4.45 -12.36
CA PHE A 148 1.24 -4.65 -12.96
C PHE A 148 1.37 -4.02 -14.35
N TYR A 149 0.29 -4.02 -15.14
CA TYR A 149 0.32 -3.50 -16.50
C TYR A 149 0.23 -1.97 -16.56
N VAL A 150 -0.24 -1.28 -15.51
CA VAL A 150 -0.16 0.19 -15.42
C VAL A 150 1.29 0.70 -15.49
N LEU A 151 2.25 -0.08 -15.00
CA LEU A 151 3.68 0.29 -15.01
C LEU A 151 4.33 0.15 -16.38
N LEU A 152 3.72 -0.63 -17.30
CA LEU A 152 4.09 -0.90 -18.70
C LEU A 152 5.50 -1.50 -18.90
N TRP A 153 6.55 -0.89 -18.34
CA TRP A 153 7.91 -1.42 -18.31
C TRP A 153 8.02 -2.58 -17.32
N GLY A 154 8.46 -3.74 -17.81
CA GLY A 154 8.65 -4.93 -16.98
C GLY A 154 7.37 -5.56 -16.46
N SER A 155 6.19 -5.18 -16.99
CA SER A 155 4.88 -5.74 -16.62
C SER A 155 4.86 -7.26 -16.74
N MET A 156 5.43 -7.82 -17.81
CA MET A 156 5.53 -9.27 -18.00
C MET A 156 6.39 -9.96 -16.93
N ALA A 157 7.50 -9.34 -16.53
CA ALA A 157 8.41 -9.86 -15.52
C ALA A 157 7.80 -9.79 -14.11
N MET A 158 7.03 -8.74 -13.79
CA MET A 158 6.26 -8.66 -12.55
C MET A 158 5.09 -9.64 -12.51
N SER A 159 4.35 -9.75 -13.61
CA SER A 159 3.25 -10.70 -13.81
C SER A 159 3.69 -12.15 -13.62
N THR A 160 4.94 -12.47 -13.98
CA THR A 160 5.57 -13.79 -13.79
C THR A 160 6.39 -13.90 -12.50
N LYS A 161 6.34 -12.89 -11.63
CA LYS A 161 6.99 -12.86 -10.30
C LYS A 161 8.52 -12.91 -10.32
N HIS A 162 9.18 -12.47 -11.40
CA HIS A 162 10.64 -12.36 -11.46
C HIS A 162 11.17 -11.20 -10.61
N PHE A 163 10.43 -10.09 -10.56
CA PHE A 163 10.71 -8.98 -9.65
C PHE A 163 9.40 -8.27 -9.29
N VAL A 164 9.42 -7.41 -8.29
CA VAL A 164 8.30 -6.54 -7.95
C VAL A 164 8.83 -5.14 -7.64
N HIS A 165 8.14 -4.12 -8.14
CA HIS A 165 8.48 -2.74 -7.80
C HIS A 165 8.14 -2.43 -6.34
N SER A 166 8.74 -1.34 -5.84
CA SER A 166 8.48 -0.91 -4.49
C SER A 166 7.02 -0.49 -4.29
N SER A 167 6.60 -0.62 -3.03
CA SER A 167 5.29 -0.28 -2.52
C SER A 167 4.68 1.06 -3.01
N PRO A 168 5.38 2.21 -3.08
CA PRO A 168 4.83 3.46 -3.65
C PRO A 168 4.64 3.42 -5.17
N THR A 169 5.53 2.74 -5.88
CA THR A 169 5.44 2.60 -7.33
C THR A 169 4.17 1.84 -7.70
N LEU A 170 3.84 0.76 -6.97
CA LEU A 170 2.61 0.00 -7.18
C LEU A 170 1.33 0.78 -6.85
N PHE A 171 1.36 1.69 -5.87
CA PHE A 171 0.19 2.47 -5.46
C PHE A 171 -0.10 3.65 -6.39
N ASN A 172 0.96 4.33 -6.81
CA ASN A 172 0.82 5.67 -7.39
C ASN A 172 1.08 5.70 -8.89
N ALA A 173 1.64 4.65 -9.48
CA ALA A 173 1.89 4.63 -10.92
C ALA A 173 0.59 4.75 -11.70
N GLY A 174 0.58 5.66 -12.68
CA GLY A 174 -0.58 5.91 -13.53
C GLY A 174 -1.69 6.72 -12.86
N THR A 175 -1.63 6.97 -11.55
CA THR A 175 -2.57 7.85 -10.81
C THR A 175 -2.28 9.34 -11.06
N GLU A 176 -3.12 10.25 -10.57
CA GLU A 176 -2.83 11.69 -10.66
C GLU A 176 -1.61 12.09 -9.82
N ASN A 177 -1.46 11.52 -8.62
CA ASN A 177 -0.36 11.78 -7.71
C ASN A 177 0.76 10.75 -7.90
N ASN A 178 1.54 10.88 -8.97
CA ASN A 178 2.60 9.95 -9.37
C ASN A 178 3.88 10.03 -8.49
N TYR A 179 3.77 9.88 -7.17
CA TYR A 179 4.92 9.77 -6.27
C TYR A 179 5.46 8.33 -6.27
N LEU A 180 6.49 8.06 -7.07
CA LEU A 180 7.04 6.70 -7.25
C LEU A 180 8.17 6.36 -6.27
N SER A 181 8.85 7.37 -5.73
CA SER A 181 9.98 7.21 -4.80
C SER A 181 9.52 7.36 -3.36
N LEU A 182 10.04 6.50 -2.48
CA LEU A 182 9.73 6.57 -1.04
C LEU A 182 10.78 7.31 -0.24
N CYS A 183 12.05 7.02 -0.45
CA CYS A 183 13.11 7.41 0.48
C CYS A 183 13.75 8.72 0.05
N PHE A 184 13.72 9.71 0.93
CA PHE A 184 14.33 11.01 0.70
C PHE A 184 15.35 11.31 1.80
N LEU A 185 16.49 11.87 1.41
CA LEU A 185 17.47 12.42 2.33
C LEU A 185 17.38 13.94 2.28
N VAL A 186 17.13 14.57 3.43
CA VAL A 186 16.96 16.01 3.55
C VAL A 186 18.06 16.56 4.45
N ALA A 187 18.76 17.58 3.95
CA ALA A 187 19.66 18.39 4.74
C ALA A 187 18.87 19.39 5.57
N MET A 188 19.21 19.49 6.86
CA MET A 188 18.82 20.64 7.64
C MET A 188 19.45 21.88 7.01
N GLY A 189 18.64 22.92 6.74
CA GLY A 189 19.08 24.15 6.08
C GLY A 189 20.14 24.91 6.87
N ASP A 190 19.74 25.97 7.57
CA ASP A 190 20.63 26.74 8.43
C ASP A 190 20.29 26.51 9.91
N ASP A 191 21.25 26.73 10.80
CA ASP A 191 21.06 26.77 12.25
C ASP A 191 20.33 28.05 12.69
N SER A 192 19.10 28.16 12.21
CA SER A 192 18.17 29.26 12.45
C SER A 192 16.74 28.74 12.50
N ILE A 193 15.83 29.47 13.15
CA ILE A 193 14.41 29.10 13.18
C ILE A 193 13.84 29.01 11.76
N ASP A 194 14.18 29.95 10.88
CA ASP A 194 13.73 29.92 9.48
C ASP A 194 14.26 28.69 8.73
N GLY A 195 15.53 28.33 8.89
CA GLY A 195 16.12 27.12 8.31
C GLY A 195 15.45 25.83 8.80
N ILE A 196 15.19 25.75 10.11
CA ILE A 196 14.52 24.61 10.74
C ILE A 196 13.09 24.46 10.22
N TYR A 197 12.29 25.53 10.19
CA TYR A 197 10.90 25.47 9.76
C TYR A 197 10.75 25.28 8.24
N LYS A 198 11.66 25.82 7.41
CA LYS A 198 11.72 25.48 5.98
C LYS A 198 12.00 24.00 5.75
N THR A 199 12.91 23.43 6.54
CA THR A 199 13.21 21.99 6.50
C THR A 199 12.00 21.17 6.94
N LEU A 200 11.32 21.59 8.02
CA LEU A 200 10.09 20.96 8.49
C LEU A 200 8.97 21.02 7.45
N HIS A 201 8.80 22.16 6.77
CA HIS A 201 7.81 22.30 5.69
C HIS A 201 8.10 21.34 4.53
N LYS A 202 9.36 21.24 4.08
CA LYS A 202 9.77 20.26 3.08
C LYS A 202 9.50 18.83 3.55
N ALA A 203 9.79 18.53 4.81
CA ALA A 203 9.51 17.21 5.37
C ALA A 203 8.00 16.90 5.38
N ALA A 204 7.17 17.86 5.77
CA ALA A 204 5.71 17.70 5.73
C ALA A 204 5.18 17.45 4.31
N LEU A 205 5.72 18.13 3.29
CA LEU A 205 5.34 17.89 1.89
C LEU A 205 5.74 16.49 1.39
N ILE A 206 6.92 16.00 1.78
CA ILE A 206 7.37 14.65 1.44
C ILE A 206 6.52 13.59 2.15
N LEU A 207 6.24 13.78 3.44
CA LEU A 207 5.35 12.91 4.23
C LEU A 207 3.93 12.87 3.62
N LYS A 208 3.42 14.02 3.15
CA LYS A 208 2.16 14.09 2.40
C LYS A 208 2.16 13.18 1.17
N GLY A 209 3.30 12.97 0.51
CA GLY A 209 3.49 12.06 -0.63
C GLY A 209 3.79 10.60 -0.26
N SER A 210 3.56 10.20 1.00
CA SER A 210 3.91 8.89 1.58
C SER A 210 5.42 8.65 1.69
N GLY A 211 6.26 9.66 1.49
CA GLY A 211 7.71 9.50 1.49
C GLY A 211 8.27 9.30 2.90
N GLY A 212 9.18 8.35 3.06
CA GLY A 212 10.04 8.23 4.23
C GLY A 212 11.21 9.19 4.14
N ILE A 213 11.62 9.77 5.28
CA ILE A 213 12.61 10.85 5.31
C ILE A 213 13.75 10.53 6.26
N GLY A 214 14.98 10.60 5.76
CA GLY A 214 16.20 10.70 6.55
C GLY A 214 16.62 12.17 6.64
N ILE A 215 16.69 12.74 7.85
CA ILE A 215 17.14 14.13 8.04
C ILE A 215 18.48 14.13 8.75
N HIS A 216 19.48 14.79 8.17
CA HIS A 216 20.74 15.05 8.85
C HIS A 216 20.73 16.45 9.47
N MET A 217 21.09 16.53 10.76
CA MET A 217 20.94 17.75 11.58
C MET A 217 22.26 18.17 12.24
N HIS A 218 23.40 17.80 11.64
CA HIS A 218 24.74 18.02 12.21
C HIS A 218 25.09 19.50 12.44
N ASN A 219 24.46 20.40 11.67
CA ASN A 219 24.65 21.83 11.74
C ASN A 219 23.87 22.52 12.87
N ILE A 220 22.94 21.85 13.54
CA ILE A 220 22.16 22.45 14.63
C ILE A 220 22.98 22.48 15.92
N ARG A 221 22.98 23.63 16.59
CA ARG A 221 23.70 23.86 17.85
C ARG A 221 23.22 22.94 18.98
N SER A 222 24.12 22.62 19.91
CA SER A 222 23.81 21.83 21.10
C SER A 222 23.04 22.62 22.16
N SER A 223 22.57 21.93 23.20
CA SER A 223 21.98 22.59 24.38
C SER A 223 23.04 23.46 25.07
N GLY A 224 22.66 24.63 25.57
CA GLY A 224 23.56 25.57 26.25
C GLY A 224 24.38 26.47 25.32
N SER A 225 24.31 26.29 23.99
CA SER A 225 24.98 27.21 23.05
C SER A 225 24.33 28.59 23.06
N LEU A 226 25.14 29.64 22.96
CA LEU A 226 24.70 31.03 22.97
C LEU A 226 23.81 31.37 21.77
N ILE A 227 22.69 32.05 22.01
CA ILE A 227 21.84 32.64 20.97
C ILE A 227 22.12 34.13 20.90
N LYS A 228 22.86 34.57 19.87
CA LYS A 228 23.27 35.97 19.70
C LYS A 228 22.11 36.97 19.69
N SER A 229 20.95 36.58 19.17
CA SER A 229 19.80 37.49 19.01
C SER A 229 19.01 37.73 20.30
N SER A 230 18.82 36.70 21.13
CA SER A 230 18.02 36.78 22.36
C SER A 230 18.85 36.85 23.63
N ASN A 231 20.19 36.80 23.50
CA ASN A 231 21.15 36.68 24.61
C ASN A 231 20.83 35.50 25.56
N GLY A 232 20.12 34.48 25.05
CA GLY A 232 19.72 33.29 25.78
C GLY A 232 20.56 32.06 25.44
N SER A 233 20.26 30.96 26.10
CA SER A 233 20.87 29.64 25.81
C SER A 233 19.93 28.79 24.94
N SER A 234 20.51 28.01 24.02
CA SER A 234 19.77 27.03 23.22
C SER A 234 19.25 25.88 24.05
N ASN A 235 18.02 25.44 23.76
CA ASN A 235 17.44 24.22 24.33
C ASN A 235 17.93 22.94 23.63
N GLY A 236 18.77 23.08 22.59
CA GLY A 236 19.35 21.97 21.85
C GLY A 236 18.36 21.23 20.94
N LEU A 237 18.73 20.00 20.57
CA LEU A 237 18.01 19.20 19.58
C LEU A 237 16.71 18.57 20.06
N VAL A 238 16.62 18.19 21.34
CA VAL A 238 15.49 17.39 21.84
C VAL A 238 14.14 18.09 21.63
N PRO A 239 13.97 19.39 21.94
CA PRO A 239 12.71 20.09 21.66
C PRO A 239 12.42 20.22 20.16
N MET A 240 13.44 20.46 19.34
CA MET A 240 13.29 20.52 17.89
C MET A 240 12.80 19.17 17.33
N LEU A 241 13.41 18.07 17.76
CA LEU A 241 13.02 16.71 17.35
C LEU A 241 11.58 16.37 17.76
N ARG A 242 11.09 16.88 18.91
CA ARG A 242 9.68 16.73 19.29
C ARG A 242 8.73 17.40 18.30
N VAL A 243 9.10 18.55 17.73
CA VAL A 243 8.31 19.23 16.69
C VAL A 243 8.28 18.41 15.41
N PHE A 244 9.42 17.86 14.96
CA PHE A 244 9.47 16.96 13.81
C PHE A 244 8.63 15.69 14.04
N ASN A 245 8.74 15.08 15.22
CA ASN A 245 7.95 13.90 15.59
C ASN A 245 6.44 14.19 15.58
N ASN A 246 6.01 15.30 16.16
CA ASN A 246 4.59 15.68 16.17
C ASN A 246 4.09 15.99 14.75
N THR A 247 4.92 16.59 13.91
CA THR A 247 4.59 16.81 12.50
C THR A 247 4.48 15.50 11.73
N ALA A 248 5.39 14.55 11.95
CA ALA A 248 5.32 13.22 11.35
C ALA A 248 4.05 12.45 11.75
N ARG A 249 3.62 12.57 13.01
CA ARG A 249 2.35 11.99 13.49
C ARG A 249 1.12 12.71 12.96
N TYR A 250 1.20 14.02 12.74
CA TYR A 250 0.11 14.82 12.22
C TYR A 250 -0.12 14.55 10.73
N VAL A 251 0.96 14.51 9.95
CA VAL A 251 0.94 14.17 8.52
C VAL A 251 0.92 12.66 8.36
N ASP A 252 -0.09 12.01 8.95
CA ASP A 252 -0.41 10.61 8.71
C ASP A 252 -1.50 10.54 7.64
N GLN A 253 -1.22 9.83 6.55
CA GLN A 253 -2.10 9.82 5.40
C GLN A 253 -3.43 9.11 5.69
N GLY A 254 -4.53 9.86 5.58
CA GLY A 254 -5.80 9.36 5.03
C GLY A 254 -6.35 8.07 5.64
N GLY A 255 -6.21 7.88 6.95
CA GLY A 255 -6.72 6.72 7.67
C GLY A 255 -5.73 5.56 7.80
N ASN A 256 -4.47 5.85 8.14
CA ASN A 256 -3.49 4.87 8.63
C ASN A 256 -3.03 3.84 7.57
N LYS A 257 -3.07 4.18 6.27
CA LYS A 257 -2.57 3.28 5.20
C LYS A 257 -1.04 3.14 5.25
N ARG A 258 -0.32 4.18 5.63
CA ARG A 258 1.13 4.17 5.91
C ARG A 258 1.48 5.27 6.91
N PRO A 259 1.82 4.94 8.17
CA PRO A 259 2.32 5.95 9.09
C PRO A 259 3.61 6.57 8.53
N GLY A 260 3.69 7.90 8.56
CA GLY A 260 4.88 8.63 8.14
C GLY A 260 6.09 8.20 8.97
N GLN A 261 7.18 7.76 8.31
CA GLN A 261 8.41 7.36 8.99
C GLN A 261 9.50 8.39 8.72
N SER A 262 10.01 9.01 9.79
CA SER A 262 11.13 9.93 9.73
C SER A 262 12.25 9.46 10.66
N LEU A 263 13.45 9.24 10.10
CA LEU A 263 14.66 8.93 10.85
C LEU A 263 15.55 10.17 10.85
N CYS A 264 15.95 10.64 12.03
CA CYS A 264 16.88 11.76 12.15
C CYS A 264 18.23 11.23 12.63
N THR A 265 19.30 11.56 11.91
CA THR A 265 20.67 11.19 12.28
C THR A 265 21.45 12.40 12.75
N TRP A 266 22.17 12.25 13.86
CA TRP A 266 23.01 13.28 14.42
C TRP A 266 24.28 12.67 15.02
N SER A 267 25.43 13.32 14.81
CA SER A 267 26.76 12.77 15.12
C SER A 267 27.46 13.40 16.32
N HIS A 268 26.87 14.38 17.00
CA HIS A 268 27.61 15.27 17.92
C HIS A 268 27.19 15.17 19.41
N GLY A 269 27.16 13.98 20.02
CA GLY A 269 27.20 13.83 21.49
C GLY A 269 26.10 14.54 22.30
N THR A 270 25.09 13.80 22.74
CA THR A 270 24.04 14.30 23.67
C THR A 270 24.56 14.54 25.09
N ALA A 271 25.87 14.47 25.31
CA ALA A 271 26.52 14.74 26.58
C ALA A 271 27.91 15.30 26.34
N THR A 272 28.31 16.26 27.18
CA THR A 272 29.60 16.96 27.26
C THR A 272 29.76 18.20 26.36
N SER A 273 29.61 19.34 27.04
CA SER A 273 30.46 20.51 26.89
C SER A 273 31.81 20.19 26.24
N ARG A 274 32.00 20.60 24.98
CA ARG A 274 33.31 21.06 24.53
C ARG A 274 33.30 22.57 24.58
N MET A 275 33.82 23.10 25.69
CA MET A 275 34.55 24.36 25.64
C MET A 275 35.73 24.14 24.69
N TYR A 276 35.74 24.87 23.57
CA TYR A 276 36.91 25.52 23.01
C TYR A 276 36.43 26.83 22.37
#